data_AF-A0A4U1IZ05-F1
#
_entry.id   AF-A0A4U1IZ05-F1
#
_cell.length_a   1.000
_cell.length_b   1.000
_cell.length_c   1.000
_cell.angle_alpha   90.00
_cell.angle_beta   90.00
_cell.angle_gamma   90.00
#
_symmetry.space_group_name_H-M   'P 1'
#
loop_
_entity.id
_entity.type
_entity.pdbx_description
1 polymer ?
#
loop_
_entity_poly.entity_id
_entity_poly.type
_entity_poly.pdbx_seq_one_letter_code
_entity_poly.pdbx_strand_id
1 'polypeptide(L)'
;MNAPSEKTPRLFARIAAAALLLGILGFLVAAAQNDPSTPAPPAAGAAANAPAPTEPFGPAPAPPDPALVALLDGLTVGNEVNGWKVVNFYPTNESVVWVELQKGEIFFSVGIGPKGTGKPPPPIQTESYEVGYGMPKPRDAGIPAQEMTAAAEQVAARIRKREKEVPRPKGL
;
A
#
# COMPACT_ATOMS: atom_id res chain seq x y z
N MET A 1 2.56 -55.32 27.32
CA MET A 1 1.79 -55.77 26.15
C MET A 1 1.44 -54.53 25.35
N ASN A 2 2.14 -54.32 24.23
CA ASN A 2 2.02 -53.14 23.38
C ASN A 2 1.02 -53.43 22.26
N ALA A 3 0.05 -52.54 22.04
CA ALA A 3 -0.79 -52.53 20.85
C ALA A 3 -0.34 -51.39 19.91
N PRO A 4 -0.45 -51.57 18.58
CA PRO A 4 0.36 -50.86 17.60
C PRO A 4 -0.25 -49.56 17.05
N SER A 5 0.66 -48.76 16.51
CA SER A 5 0.51 -47.47 15.83
C SER A 5 -0.19 -47.61 14.46
N GLU A 6 -1.27 -46.87 14.24
CA GLU A 6 -1.94 -46.80 12.93
C GLU A 6 -1.29 -45.73 12.04
N LYS A 7 -0.61 -46.22 11.00
CA LYS A 7 -0.08 -45.45 9.88
C LYS A 7 -1.20 -45.08 8.92
N THR A 8 -1.45 -43.79 8.71
CA THR A 8 -2.28 -43.33 7.58
C THR A 8 -1.42 -43.29 6.29
N PRO A 9 -1.80 -44.00 5.22
CA PRO A 9 -1.07 -43.99 3.96
C PRO A 9 -1.36 -42.71 3.16
N ARG A 10 -0.33 -42.24 2.48
CA ARG A 10 -0.37 -41.13 1.51
C ARG A 10 -0.89 -41.61 0.15
N LEU A 11 -1.32 -40.62 -0.64
CA LEU A 11 -1.08 -40.47 -2.08
C LEU A 11 -2.04 -41.13 -3.10
N PHE A 12 -2.49 -40.25 -4.01
CA PHE A 12 -2.97 -40.46 -5.39
C PHE A 12 -4.41 -40.93 -5.65
N ALA A 13 -5.22 -40.00 -6.17
CA ALA A 13 -6.21 -40.30 -7.20
C ALA A 13 -6.28 -39.11 -8.19
N ARG A 14 -5.50 -39.20 -9.26
CA ARG A 14 -5.73 -38.47 -10.51
C ARG A 14 -6.59 -39.36 -11.43
N ILE A 15 -7.23 -38.74 -12.43
CA ILE A 15 -7.85 -39.33 -13.65
C ILE A 15 -9.30 -39.81 -13.39
N ALA A 16 -10.37 -39.51 -14.14
CA ALA A 16 -10.58 -39.04 -15.51
C ALA A 16 -12.02 -38.48 -15.68
N ALA A 17 -12.26 -37.72 -16.77
CA ALA A 17 -13.40 -37.83 -17.72
C ALA A 17 -13.72 -36.43 -18.32
N ALA A 18 -13.19 -36.10 -19.51
CA ALA A 18 -13.82 -36.32 -20.83
C ALA A 18 -14.95 -35.30 -21.11
N ALA A 19 -14.68 -34.17 -21.76
CA ALA A 19 -14.66 -34.00 -23.23
C ALA A 19 -15.98 -34.41 -23.91
N LEU A 20 -16.85 -33.44 -24.24
CA LEU A 20 -17.83 -33.58 -25.32
C LEU A 20 -18.32 -32.20 -25.83
N LEU A 21 -18.07 -31.98 -27.13
CA LEU A 21 -18.81 -31.19 -28.12
C LEU A 21 -18.76 -29.64 -28.05
N LEU A 22 -18.02 -28.99 -28.96
CA LEU A 22 -18.46 -28.61 -30.33
C LEU A 22 -19.56 -27.55 -30.35
N GLY A 23 -19.15 -26.30 -30.57
CA GLY A 23 -19.99 -25.16 -30.93
C GLY A 23 -19.18 -24.11 -31.68
N ILE A 24 -18.73 -24.46 -32.90
CA ILE A 24 -18.16 -23.54 -33.89
C ILE A 24 -19.33 -22.88 -34.62
N LEU A 25 -19.46 -21.55 -34.52
CA LEU A 25 -20.04 -20.59 -35.48
C LEU A 25 -20.15 -19.26 -34.70
N GLY A 26 -19.34 -18.25 -34.94
CA GLY A 26 -19.21 -17.56 -36.21
C GLY A 26 -19.79 -16.17 -36.01
N PHE A 27 -18.93 -15.17 -35.79
CA PHE A 27 -19.17 -13.80 -36.22
C PHE A 27 -17.83 -13.05 -36.24
N LEU A 28 -17.17 -13.13 -37.39
CA LEU A 28 -16.39 -12.01 -37.91
C LEU A 28 -17.32 -10.80 -37.97
N VAL A 29 -17.04 -9.76 -37.18
CA VAL A 29 -17.57 -8.42 -37.45
C VAL A 29 -16.40 -7.46 -37.57
N ALA A 30 -16.17 -7.14 -38.84
CA ALA A 30 -15.77 -5.85 -39.39
C ALA A 30 -14.69 -5.04 -38.66
N ALA A 31 -13.55 -4.99 -39.35
CA ALA A 31 -12.64 -3.87 -39.40
C ALA A 31 -13.39 -2.52 -39.46
N ALA A 32 -13.32 -1.74 -38.37
CA ALA A 32 -13.58 -0.31 -38.39
C ALA A 32 -12.24 0.41 -38.65
N GLN A 33 -11.98 0.55 -39.94
CA GLN A 33 -11.33 1.67 -40.63
C GLN A 33 -10.41 2.58 -39.80
N ASN A 34 -9.13 2.50 -40.15
CA ASN A 34 -8.13 3.54 -39.98
C ASN A 34 -8.63 4.87 -40.56
N ASP A 35 -8.66 5.90 -39.75
CA ASP A 35 -8.86 7.29 -40.18
C ASP A 35 -7.49 8.01 -40.13
N PRO A 36 -6.79 8.22 -41.25
CA PRO A 36 -5.52 8.94 -41.28
C PRO A 36 -5.77 10.45 -41.34
N SER A 37 -6.33 11.03 -40.28
CA SER A 37 -6.35 12.49 -40.11
C SER A 37 -5.04 12.95 -39.48
N THR A 38 -4.12 13.36 -40.36
CA THR A 38 -2.85 14.02 -40.04
C THR A 38 -3.13 15.39 -39.39
N PRO A 39 -2.34 15.81 -38.39
CA PRO A 39 -2.78 16.72 -37.34
C PRO A 39 -2.72 18.18 -37.76
N ALA A 40 -3.67 18.99 -37.30
CA ALA A 40 -3.50 20.43 -37.22
C ALA A 40 -2.60 20.76 -36.02
N PRO A 41 -1.46 21.46 -36.20
CA PRO A 41 -0.77 22.10 -35.09
C PRO A 41 -1.37 23.49 -34.90
N PRO A 42 -2.03 23.76 -33.76
CA PRO A 42 -1.93 25.11 -33.24
C PRO A 42 -1.71 25.18 -31.73
N ALA A 43 -0.95 26.22 -31.41
CA ALA A 43 -0.67 26.81 -30.13
C ALA A 43 0.26 26.01 -29.21
N ALA A 44 1.52 26.46 -29.18
CA ALA A 44 2.30 26.61 -27.96
C ALA A 44 1.50 27.45 -26.94
N GLY A 45 0.44 26.85 -26.40
CA GLY A 45 -0.39 27.41 -25.36
C GLY A 45 0.23 27.04 -24.02
N ALA A 46 0.81 28.07 -23.38
CA ALA A 46 1.12 28.14 -21.97
C ALA A 46 1.78 26.90 -21.38
N ALA A 47 3.08 27.00 -21.12
CA ALA A 47 3.72 26.25 -20.05
C ALA A 47 2.78 26.29 -18.84
N ALA A 48 2.09 25.18 -18.61
CA ALA A 48 1.26 25.02 -17.43
C ALA A 48 2.22 25.28 -16.27
N ASN A 49 1.98 26.37 -15.55
CA ASN A 49 2.54 26.56 -14.23
C ASN A 49 2.12 25.31 -13.46
N ALA A 50 2.98 24.29 -13.43
CA ALA A 50 2.80 23.16 -12.54
C ALA A 50 2.69 23.81 -11.15
N PRO A 51 1.56 23.62 -10.44
CA PRO A 51 1.42 24.18 -9.11
C PRO A 51 2.63 23.75 -8.30
N ALA A 52 3.29 24.72 -7.67
CA ALA A 52 4.43 24.45 -6.81
C ALA A 52 4.03 23.35 -5.82
N PRO A 53 4.92 22.38 -5.52
CA PRO A 53 4.61 21.31 -4.59
C PRO A 53 4.07 21.92 -3.30
N THR A 54 2.80 21.63 -2.98
CA THR A 54 2.20 22.02 -1.71
C THR A 54 3.11 21.53 -0.60
N GLU A 55 3.60 22.45 0.23
CA GLU A 55 4.60 22.13 1.26
C GLU A 55 4.11 20.94 2.11
N PRO A 56 4.98 19.96 2.40
CA PRO A 56 4.64 18.85 3.29
C PRO A 56 4.05 19.38 4.61
N PHE A 57 2.93 18.83 5.05
CA PHE A 57 2.22 19.33 6.22
C PHE A 57 2.76 18.67 7.49
N GLY A 58 3.89 19.18 7.98
CA GLY A 58 4.51 18.73 9.23
C GLY A 58 5.74 19.54 9.58
N PRO A 59 6.49 19.14 10.62
CA PRO A 59 7.86 19.60 10.81
C PRO A 59 8.66 19.40 9.51
N ALA A 60 9.67 20.25 9.30
CA ALA A 60 10.55 20.12 8.14
C ALA A 60 11.03 18.65 7.99
N PRO A 61 11.04 18.09 6.77
CA PRO A 61 11.38 16.70 6.56
C PRO A 61 12.74 16.37 7.17
N ALA A 62 12.74 15.55 8.23
CA ALA A 62 13.96 14.97 8.75
C ALA A 62 14.23 13.66 8.00
N PRO A 63 15.51 13.30 7.76
CA PRO A 63 15.82 11.97 7.27
C PRO A 63 15.22 10.92 8.23
N PRO A 64 14.50 9.90 7.72
CA PRO A 64 13.94 8.87 8.58
C PRO A 64 15.07 8.09 9.29
N ASP A 65 14.79 7.60 10.50
CA ASP A 65 15.69 6.70 11.21
C ASP A 65 16.04 5.50 10.31
N PRO A 66 17.33 5.16 10.09
CA PRO A 66 17.70 3.97 9.34
C PRO A 66 17.03 2.67 9.83
N ALA A 67 16.78 2.54 11.13
CA ALA A 67 16.07 1.39 11.68
C ALA A 67 14.59 1.37 11.25
N LEU A 68 13.95 2.54 11.14
CA LEU A 68 12.58 2.67 10.62
C LEU A 68 12.52 2.28 9.14
N VAL A 69 13.47 2.76 8.32
CA VAL A 69 13.55 2.38 6.91
C VAL A 69 13.73 0.87 6.75
N ALA A 70 14.58 0.26 7.58
CA ALA A 70 14.77 -1.19 7.59
C ALA A 70 13.51 -1.95 8.02
N LEU A 71 12.79 -1.44 9.03
CA LEU A 71 11.51 -2.01 9.50
C LEU A 71 10.43 -1.93 8.42
N LEU A 72 10.44 -0.87 7.61
CA LEU A 72 9.50 -0.65 6.51
C LEU A 72 9.97 -1.25 5.17
N ASP A 73 10.86 -2.24 5.22
CA ASP A 73 11.34 -2.97 4.03
C ASP A 73 11.91 -2.03 2.96
N GLY A 74 12.69 -1.02 3.38
CA GLY A 74 13.33 -0.05 2.51
C GLY A 74 12.44 1.12 2.06
N LEU A 75 11.26 1.30 2.64
CA LEU A 75 10.36 2.40 2.29
C LEU A 75 10.99 3.76 2.66
N THR A 76 11.06 4.65 1.68
CA THR A 76 11.64 6.00 1.80
C THR A 76 10.78 7.05 1.09
N VAL A 77 11.12 8.34 1.28
CA VAL A 77 10.43 9.46 0.62
C VAL A 77 10.54 9.31 -0.89
N GLY A 78 9.43 9.50 -1.60
CA GLY A 78 9.31 9.32 -3.04
C GLY A 78 8.86 7.92 -3.47
N ASN A 79 8.89 6.92 -2.59
CA ASN A 79 8.29 5.61 -2.88
C ASN A 79 6.75 5.68 -2.81
N GLU A 80 6.10 4.61 -3.27
CA GLU A 80 4.64 4.52 -3.28
C GLU A 80 4.10 3.39 -2.39
N VAL A 81 2.92 3.65 -1.83
CA VAL A 81 2.09 2.73 -1.05
C VAL A 81 0.67 2.81 -1.64
N ASN A 82 0.24 1.77 -2.36
CA ASN A 82 -1.06 1.69 -3.05
C ASN A 82 -1.37 2.93 -3.92
N GLY A 83 -0.38 3.42 -4.67
CA GLY A 83 -0.52 4.61 -5.52
C GLY A 83 -0.51 5.95 -4.77
N TRP A 84 -0.17 5.94 -3.48
CA TRP A 84 0.11 7.14 -2.70
C TRP A 84 1.62 7.32 -2.52
N LYS A 85 2.12 8.50 -2.83
CA LYS A 85 3.53 8.84 -2.68
C LYS A 85 3.86 9.13 -1.22
N VAL A 86 4.91 8.52 -0.69
CA VAL A 86 5.47 8.85 0.62
C VAL A 86 6.19 10.20 0.52
N VAL A 87 5.77 11.17 1.32
CA VAL A 87 6.32 12.53 1.26
C VAL A 87 7.06 12.96 2.51
N ASN A 88 6.75 12.33 3.65
CA ASN A 88 7.40 12.66 4.91
C ASN A 88 7.36 11.49 5.90
N PHE A 89 8.33 11.49 6.82
CA PHE A 89 8.32 10.68 8.04
C PHE A 89 8.53 11.63 9.21
N TYR A 90 7.64 11.62 10.19
CA TYR A 90 7.83 12.44 11.38
C TYR A 90 7.44 11.69 12.66
N PRO A 91 8.36 11.59 13.64
CA PRO A 91 8.04 11.08 14.97
C PRO A 91 7.21 12.09 15.76
N THR A 92 6.39 11.59 16.67
CA THR A 92 5.72 12.39 17.70
C THR A 92 6.32 12.11 19.07
N ASN A 93 5.91 12.90 20.06
CA ASN A 93 6.31 12.68 21.46
C ASN A 93 5.65 11.46 22.10
N GLU A 94 4.71 10.79 21.41
CA GLU A 94 3.90 9.69 21.94
C GLU A 94 4.39 8.30 21.49
N SER A 95 5.67 8.21 21.11
CA SER A 95 6.26 7.01 20.51
C SER A 95 5.50 6.54 19.26
N VAL A 96 4.99 7.47 18.47
CA VAL A 96 4.33 7.20 17.18
C VAL A 96 5.14 7.85 16.09
N VAL A 97 5.35 7.13 14.98
CA VAL A 97 5.89 7.71 13.76
C VAL A 97 4.80 7.76 12.70
N TRP A 98 4.63 8.92 12.09
CA TRP A 98 3.71 9.12 10.97
C TRP A 98 4.45 9.02 9.64
N VAL A 99 3.89 8.22 8.74
CA VAL A 99 4.25 8.17 7.33
C VAL A 99 3.22 9.00 6.56
N GLU A 100 3.62 10.16 6.05
CA GLU A 100 2.72 11.03 5.28
C GLU A 100 2.66 10.58 3.83
N LEU A 101 1.44 10.41 3.35
CA LEU A 101 1.09 9.90 2.03
C LEU A 101 0.35 10.97 1.24
N GLN A 102 0.74 11.18 -0.03
CA GLN A 102 0.19 12.19 -0.93
C GLN A 102 -0.31 11.57 -2.24
N LYS A 103 -1.44 12.08 -2.74
CA LYS A 103 -1.94 11.83 -4.11
C LYS A 103 -2.59 13.10 -4.64
N GLY A 104 -1.93 13.76 -5.59
CA GLY A 104 -2.31 15.12 -6.01
C GLY A 104 -2.18 16.11 -4.85
N GLU A 105 -3.23 16.87 -4.57
CA GLU A 105 -3.28 17.84 -3.45
C GLU A 105 -3.83 17.25 -2.15
N ILE A 106 -4.08 15.93 -2.13
CA ILE A 106 -4.69 15.24 -1.00
C ILE A 106 -3.62 14.49 -0.22
N PHE A 107 -3.71 14.56 1.11
CA PHE A 107 -2.80 13.91 2.03
C PHE A 107 -3.56 13.12 3.10
N PHE A 108 -2.93 12.07 3.62
CA PHE A 108 -3.25 11.52 4.93
C PHE A 108 -1.98 10.89 5.50
N SER A 109 -2.01 10.40 6.74
CA SER A 109 -0.84 9.80 7.35
C SER A 109 -1.16 8.42 7.92
N VAL A 110 -0.22 7.49 7.81
CA VAL A 110 -0.27 6.19 8.49
C VAL A 110 0.60 6.27 9.73
N GLY A 111 0.00 6.06 10.91
CA GLY A 111 0.68 6.10 12.20
C GLY A 111 1.14 4.71 12.60
N ILE A 112 2.38 4.59 13.04
CA ILE A 112 3.00 3.38 13.55
C ILE A 112 3.37 3.64 15.01
N GLY A 113 2.85 2.83 15.93
CA GLY A 113 3.20 2.92 17.35
C GLY A 113 3.48 1.52 17.93
N PRO A 114 4.06 1.42 19.13
CA PRO A 114 4.18 0.16 19.84
C PRO A 114 2.81 -0.43 20.15
N LYS A 115 2.74 -1.76 20.13
CA LYS A 115 1.54 -2.45 20.57
C LYS A 115 1.17 -2.08 22.03
N GLY A 116 -0.10 -1.84 22.26
CA GLY A 116 -0.68 -1.44 23.55
C GLY A 116 -0.70 0.08 23.80
N THR A 117 -0.35 0.91 22.82
CA THR A 117 -0.27 2.38 23.01
C THR A 117 -1.52 3.12 22.55
N GLY A 118 -2.23 2.61 21.53
CA GLY A 118 -3.46 3.20 21.01
C GLY A 118 -4.64 3.10 21.98
N LYS A 119 -5.44 4.17 22.07
CA LYS A 119 -6.66 4.24 22.91
C LYS A 119 -7.83 4.87 22.12
N PRO A 120 -8.76 4.06 21.57
CA PRO A 120 -8.74 2.59 21.50
C PRO A 120 -7.60 2.08 20.59
N PRO A 121 -7.21 0.79 20.70
CA PRO A 121 -6.26 0.19 19.77
C PRO A 121 -6.74 0.32 18.32
N PRO A 122 -5.87 0.66 17.37
CA PRO A 122 -6.25 0.69 15.97
C PRO A 122 -6.57 -0.72 15.46
N PRO A 123 -7.35 -0.83 14.36
CA PRO A 123 -7.81 -2.12 13.86
C PRO A 123 -6.68 -3.02 13.32
N ILE A 124 -5.55 -2.43 12.94
CA ILE A 124 -4.42 -3.15 12.35
C ILE A 124 -3.32 -3.28 13.39
N GLN A 125 -2.94 -4.51 13.70
CA GLN A 125 -1.86 -4.83 14.63
C GLN A 125 -0.88 -5.82 13.99
N THR A 126 0.37 -5.75 14.43
CA THR A 126 1.42 -6.73 14.17
C THR A 126 1.82 -7.43 15.47
N GLU A 127 2.92 -8.19 15.46
CA GLU A 127 3.42 -8.81 16.69
C GLU A 127 3.84 -7.74 17.70
N SER A 128 4.57 -6.71 17.26
CA SER A 128 5.17 -5.67 18.11
C SER A 128 4.59 -4.27 17.96
N TYR A 129 3.75 -4.02 16.95
CA TYR A 129 3.29 -2.68 16.58
C TYR A 129 1.77 -2.62 16.38
N GLU A 130 1.26 -1.39 16.48
CA GLU A 130 -0.09 -0.96 16.14
C GLU A 130 -0.02 0.01 14.96
N VAL A 131 -0.92 -0.12 13.99
CA VAL A 131 -0.94 0.68 12.76
C VAL A 131 -2.32 1.30 12.58
N GLY A 132 -2.37 2.62 12.49
CA GLY A 132 -3.59 3.38 12.26
C GLY A 132 -3.42 4.40 11.13
N TYR A 133 -4.49 5.10 10.77
CA TYR A 133 -4.41 6.22 9.85
C TYR A 133 -5.06 7.46 10.46
N GLY A 134 -4.47 8.61 10.15
CA GLY A 134 -4.96 9.93 10.55
C GLY A 134 -6.05 10.43 9.60
N MET A 135 -6.56 11.62 9.91
CA MET A 135 -7.57 12.28 9.09
C MET A 135 -7.00 12.71 7.73
N PRO A 136 -7.80 12.61 6.65
CA PRO A 136 -7.43 13.18 5.37
C PRO A 136 -7.27 14.70 5.46
N LYS A 137 -6.45 15.25 4.57
CA LYS A 137 -6.21 16.69 4.38
C LYS A 137 -6.36 17.02 2.89
N PRO A 138 -7.21 18.00 2.53
CA PRO A 138 -8.18 18.68 3.39
C PRO A 138 -9.17 17.69 4.03
N ARG A 139 -9.82 18.10 5.14
CA ARG A 139 -10.68 17.22 5.95
C ARG A 139 -11.76 16.50 5.14
N ASP A 140 -12.23 17.16 4.09
CA ASP A 140 -13.30 16.70 3.21
C ASP A 140 -12.78 16.22 1.85
N ALA A 141 -11.51 15.81 1.77
CA ALA A 141 -10.89 15.32 0.53
C ALA A 141 -11.55 14.06 -0.06
N GLY A 142 -12.53 13.46 0.64
CA GLY A 142 -13.32 12.36 0.12
C GLY A 142 -12.53 11.05 -0.07
N ILE A 143 -11.39 10.87 0.62
CA ILE A 143 -10.63 9.62 0.55
C ILE A 143 -11.49 8.48 1.11
N PRO A 144 -11.80 7.43 0.33
CA PRO A 144 -12.56 6.31 0.83
C PRO A 144 -11.82 5.63 2.00
N ALA A 145 -12.54 5.30 3.07
CA ALA A 145 -11.95 4.62 4.24
C ALA A 145 -11.24 3.30 3.86
N GLN A 146 -11.73 2.61 2.84
CA GLN A 146 -11.10 1.40 2.31
C GLN A 146 -9.72 1.68 1.71
N GLU A 147 -9.53 2.83 1.06
CA GLU A 147 -8.24 3.22 0.46
C GLU A 147 -7.20 3.53 1.56
N MET A 148 -7.60 4.29 2.59
CA MET A 148 -6.74 4.56 3.75
C MET A 148 -6.39 3.27 4.52
N THR A 149 -7.37 2.38 4.69
CA THR A 149 -7.16 1.07 5.33
C THR A 149 -6.21 0.20 4.52
N ALA A 150 -6.34 0.17 3.19
CA ALA A 150 -5.45 -0.60 2.32
C ALA A 150 -4.00 -0.10 2.41
N ALA A 151 -3.78 1.22 2.43
CA ALA A 151 -2.45 1.79 2.62
C ALA A 151 -1.86 1.44 3.99
N ALA A 152 -2.66 1.53 5.06
CA ALA A 152 -2.24 1.15 6.40
C ALA A 152 -1.89 -0.36 6.50
N GLU A 153 -2.68 -1.24 5.88
CA GLU A 153 -2.35 -2.68 5.80
C GLU A 153 -1.09 -2.95 5.00
N GLN A 154 -0.83 -2.19 3.93
CA GLN A 154 0.42 -2.36 3.17
C GLN A 154 1.64 -1.94 4.00
N VAL A 155 1.54 -0.88 4.80
CA VAL A 155 2.58 -0.51 5.77
C VAL A 155 2.74 -1.61 6.83
N ALA A 156 1.65 -2.13 7.39
CA ALA A 156 1.69 -3.23 8.35
C ALA A 156 2.30 -4.51 7.77
N ALA A 157 2.03 -4.84 6.50
CA ALA A 157 2.62 -6.00 5.83
C ALA A 157 4.15 -5.89 5.72
N ARG A 158 4.67 -4.68 5.44
CA ARG A 158 6.12 -4.42 5.45
C ARG A 158 6.72 -4.62 6.84
N ILE A 159 6.05 -4.10 7.88
CA ILE A 159 6.46 -4.29 9.28
C ILE A 159 6.49 -5.78 9.63
N ARG A 160 5.42 -6.54 9.36
CA ARG A 160 5.34 -7.99 9.64
C ARG A 160 6.48 -8.79 9.01
N LYS A 161 6.95 -8.37 7.82
CA LYS A 161 8.07 -9.00 7.12
C LYS A 161 9.41 -8.80 7.84
N ARG A 162 9.59 -7.69 8.56
CA ARG A 162 10.89 -7.24 9.08
C ARG A 162 10.98 -7.19 10.61
N GLU A 163 9.86 -7.18 11.33
CA GLU A 163 9.80 -6.90 12.77
C GLU A 163 10.56 -7.91 13.66
N LYS A 164 10.93 -9.08 13.13
CA LYS A 164 11.73 -10.10 13.83
C LYS A 164 13.24 -9.96 13.61
N GLU A 165 13.63 -9.27 12.56
CA GLU A 165 15.02 -9.18 12.09
C GLU A 165 15.64 -7.80 12.33
N VAL A 166 14.80 -6.79 12.50
CA VAL A 166 15.22 -5.39 12.62
C VAL A 166 15.02 -4.93 14.07
N PRO A 167 16.02 -4.26 14.69
CA PRO A 167 15.85 -3.68 16.01
C PRO A 167 14.75 -2.61 16.01
N ARG A 168 14.08 -2.42 17.16
CA ARG A 168 13.07 -1.38 17.30
C ARG A 168 13.66 0.00 16.95
N PRO A 169 13.03 0.77 16.04
CA PRO A 169 13.49 2.12 15.70
C PRO A 169 13.44 3.08 16.88
N LYS A 170 14.29 4.12 16.87
CA LYS A 170 14.25 5.17 17.88
C LYS A 170 12.95 5.96 17.76
N GLY A 171 12.31 6.24 18.89
CA GLY A 171 11.03 6.94 18.92
C GLY A 171 9.82 6.04 18.63
N LEU A 172 10.03 4.73 18.52
CA LEU A 172 9.03 3.67 18.68
C LEU A 172 9.44 2.80 19.89
#